data_AF-A0A0D2HAR4-F1
#
_entry.id   AF-A0A0D2HAR4-F1
#
_cell.length_a   1.000
_cell.length_b   1.000
_cell.length_c   1.000
_cell.angle_alpha   90.00
_cell.angle_beta   90.00
_cell.angle_gamma   90.00
#
_symmetry.space_group_name_H-M   'P 1'
#
loop_
_entity.id
_entity.type
_entity.pdbx_description
1 polymer ?
#
loop_
_entity_poly.entity_id
_entity_poly.type
_entity_poly.pdbx_seq_one_letter_code
_entity_poly.pdbx_strand_id
1 'polypeptide(L)'
;MAHFFSEFDSESKTYEMLIDSFRLRCDDDYAHGGHHHGIYGQNPPLPVFRDFLARAKEHGMLPAWWNEDKERECVRMAVEDEHFNIEFAVEKHDIQEHYKDNMMPMTLRMAAENVYGGGYGMGQRPMPDDYECQCSGIFGY
;
A
#
# COMPACT_ATOMS: atom_id res chain seq x y z
N MET A 1 6.63 -13.05 6.06
CA MET A 1 5.81 -11.90 5.62
C MET A 1 5.31 -12.04 4.18
N ALA A 2 5.84 -12.95 3.35
CA ALA A 2 5.36 -13.21 1.98
C ALA A 2 3.88 -13.63 1.88
N HIS A 3 3.23 -13.91 3.02
CA HIS A 3 1.84 -14.33 3.11
C HIS A 3 0.98 -13.37 3.95
N PHE A 4 1.49 -12.20 4.35
CA PHE A 4 0.81 -11.31 5.30
C PHE A 4 -0.64 -11.01 4.90
N PHE A 5 -0.89 -10.59 3.65
CA PHE A 5 -2.25 -10.29 3.19
C PHE A 5 -3.13 -11.54 3.02
N SER A 6 -2.53 -12.74 2.94
CA SER A 6 -3.23 -14.02 2.82
C SER A 6 -3.59 -14.67 4.17
N GLU A 7 -3.17 -14.09 5.29
CA GLU A 7 -3.43 -14.62 6.64
C GLU A 7 -4.80 -14.21 7.19
N PHE A 8 -5.53 -13.32 6.52
CA PHE A 8 -6.79 -12.78 7.02
C PHE A 8 -8.01 -13.60 6.58
N ASP A 9 -8.91 -13.86 7.53
CA ASP A 9 -10.13 -14.64 7.34
C ASP A 9 -11.26 -13.90 6.61
N SER A 10 -11.11 -12.59 6.36
CA SER A 10 -12.13 -11.77 5.69
C SER A 10 -11.56 -10.89 4.59
N GLU A 11 -12.35 -10.73 3.51
CA GLU A 11 -11.98 -9.89 2.36
C GLU A 11 -11.78 -8.43 2.78
N SER A 12 -12.71 -7.89 3.61
CA SER A 12 -12.61 -6.53 4.15
C SER A 12 -11.26 -6.33 4.85
N LYS A 13 -10.86 -7.26 5.71
CA LYS A 13 -9.62 -7.10 6.48
C LYS A 13 -8.40 -7.10 5.57
N THR A 14 -8.38 -7.93 4.53
CA THR A 14 -7.32 -7.89 3.52
C THR A 14 -7.28 -6.53 2.82
N TYR A 15 -8.42 -5.95 2.45
CA TYR A 15 -8.48 -4.65 1.79
C TYR A 15 -7.98 -3.52 2.70
N GLU A 16 -8.43 -3.48 3.95
CA GLU A 16 -8.00 -2.53 4.97
C GLU A 16 -6.47 -2.51 5.10
N MET A 17 -5.88 -3.71 5.23
CA MET A 17 -4.43 -3.88 5.37
C MET A 17 -3.66 -3.44 4.12
N LEU A 18 -4.16 -3.76 2.92
CA LEU A 18 -3.54 -3.31 1.66
C LEU A 18 -3.54 -1.78 1.56
N ILE A 19 -4.66 -1.14 1.89
CA ILE A 19 -4.84 0.30 1.80
C ILE A 19 -3.94 1.02 2.81
N ASP A 20 -3.95 0.62 4.08
CA ASP A 20 -3.12 1.27 5.10
C ASP A 20 -1.62 0.98 4.91
N SER A 21 -1.24 -0.21 4.42
CA SER A 21 0.13 -0.48 4.00
C SER A 21 0.59 0.50 2.92
N PHE A 22 -0.26 0.79 1.93
CA PHE A 22 0.04 1.75 0.88
C PHE A 22 0.13 3.18 1.43
N ARG A 23 -0.83 3.61 2.25
CA ARG A 23 -0.86 4.96 2.83
C ARG A 23 0.36 5.24 3.71
N LEU A 24 0.71 4.30 4.60
CA LEU A 24 1.94 4.39 5.41
C LEU A 24 3.19 4.46 4.55
N ARG A 25 3.25 3.68 3.46
CA ARG A 25 4.39 3.71 2.56
C ARG A 25 4.56 5.06 1.88
N CYS A 26 3.46 5.66 1.41
CA CYS A 26 3.49 7.01 0.85
C CYS A 26 4.00 8.04 1.85
N ASP A 27 3.53 7.95 3.10
CA ASP A 27 3.94 8.86 4.19
C ASP A 27 5.41 8.74 4.53
N ASP A 28 5.91 7.52 4.69
CA ASP A 28 7.30 7.33 5.04
C ASP A 28 8.26 7.70 3.89
N ASP A 29 7.89 7.45 2.63
CA ASP A 29 8.68 7.85 1.45
C ASP A 29 8.74 9.39 1.31
N TYR A 30 7.66 10.09 1.65
CA TYR A 30 7.64 11.56 1.73
C TYR A 30 8.55 12.08 2.86
N ALA A 31 8.46 11.49 4.05
CA ALA A 31 9.18 11.95 5.23
C ALA A 31 10.68 11.62 5.21
N HIS A 32 11.08 10.47 4.63
CA HIS A 32 12.45 9.94 4.74
C HIS A 32 13.10 9.59 3.40
N GLY A 33 12.32 9.32 2.35
CA GLY A 33 12.81 8.78 1.08
C GLY A 33 13.11 9.82 0.00
N GLY A 34 12.61 11.06 0.14
CA GLY A 34 12.73 12.09 -0.90
C GLY A 34 11.94 11.77 -2.18
N HIS A 35 11.04 10.78 -2.13
CA HIS A 35 10.19 10.37 -3.23
C HIS A 35 8.73 10.73 -2.94
N HIS A 36 8.08 11.37 -3.91
CA HIS A 36 6.73 11.88 -3.76
C HIS A 36 5.78 11.08 -4.66
N HIS A 37 4.94 10.24 -4.06
CA HIS A 37 3.91 9.45 -4.74
C HIS A 37 2.65 9.34 -3.87
N GLY A 38 1.61 8.69 -4.40
CA GLY A 38 0.29 8.68 -3.75
C GLY A 38 -0.21 10.10 -3.52
N ILE A 39 -0.67 10.40 -2.31
CA ILE A 39 -1.17 11.73 -1.92
C ILE A 39 -0.12 12.84 -1.95
N TYR A 40 1.16 12.48 -1.92
CA TYR A 40 2.27 13.43 -1.92
C TYR A 40 2.79 13.72 -3.33
N GLY A 41 2.34 12.96 -4.34
CA GLY A 41 2.64 13.22 -5.74
C GLY A 41 1.82 14.38 -6.33
N GLN A 42 2.16 14.78 -7.56
CA GLN A 42 1.37 15.79 -8.30
C GLN A 42 0.15 15.19 -9.04
N ASN A 43 -0.02 13.88 -8.99
CA ASN A 43 -1.05 13.14 -9.71
C ASN A 43 -1.97 12.41 -8.73
N PRO A 44 -3.20 12.03 -9.15
CA PRO A 44 -4.10 11.26 -8.31
C PRO A 44 -3.43 9.99 -7.75
N PRO A 45 -3.73 9.57 -6.51
CA PRO A 45 -3.08 8.42 -5.88
C PRO A 45 -3.49 7.08 -6.50
N LEU A 46 -4.64 7.01 -7.17
CA LEU A 46 -5.25 5.78 -7.64
C LEU A 46 -4.37 4.94 -8.62
N PRO A 47 -3.73 5.52 -9.66
CA PRO A 47 -2.81 4.76 -10.51
C PRO A 47 -1.66 4.12 -9.73
N VAL A 48 -1.11 4.81 -8.73
CA VAL A 48 -0.02 4.30 -7.89
C VAL A 48 -0.52 3.18 -6.97
N PHE A 49 -1.73 3.31 -6.42
CA PHE A 49 -2.35 2.24 -5.64
C PHE A 49 -2.61 0.99 -6.48
N ARG A 50 -3.04 1.13 -7.74
CA ARG A 50 -3.19 -0.01 -8.67
C ARG A 50 -1.86 -0.68 -8.97
N ASP A 51 -0.78 0.08 -9.16
CA ASP A 51 0.57 -0.47 -9.31
C ASP A 51 1.00 -1.27 -8.06
N PHE A 52 0.73 -0.74 -6.87
CA PHE A 52 0.98 -1.46 -5.61
C PHE A 52 0.25 -2.81 -5.55
N LEU A 53 -1.04 -2.86 -5.92
CA LEU A 53 -1.79 -4.12 -6.00
C LEU A 53 -1.23 -5.09 -7.04
N ALA A 54 -0.84 -4.58 -8.21
CA ALA A 54 -0.24 -5.38 -9.28
C ALA A 54 1.08 -6.05 -8.82
N ARG A 55 1.94 -5.30 -8.12
CA ARG A 55 3.18 -5.83 -7.55
C ARG A 55 2.91 -6.85 -6.45
N ALA A 56 1.95 -6.58 -5.56
CA ALA A 56 1.56 -7.53 -4.52
C ALA A 56 1.10 -8.86 -5.12
N LYS A 57 0.38 -8.82 -6.25
CA LYS A 57 -0.03 -9.98 -7.02
C LYS A 57 1.17 -10.71 -7.63
N GLU A 58 2.08 -9.99 -8.28
CA GLU A 58 3.28 -10.54 -8.92
C GLU A 58 4.19 -11.26 -7.91
N HIS A 59 4.33 -10.69 -6.70
CA HIS A 59 5.09 -11.29 -5.62
C HIS A 59 4.33 -12.39 -4.85
N GLY A 60 3.12 -12.76 -5.29
CA GLY A 60 2.35 -13.86 -4.69
C GLY A 60 1.88 -13.57 -3.27
N MET A 61 1.75 -12.30 -2.89
CA MET A 61 1.38 -11.90 -1.53
C MET A 61 -0.14 -11.89 -1.30
N LEU A 62 -0.92 -11.86 -2.39
CA LEU A 62 -2.36 -11.80 -2.33
C LEU A 62 -2.97 -13.18 -2.02
N PRO A 63 -4.11 -13.24 -1.30
CA PRO A 63 -4.81 -14.48 -1.02
C PRO A 63 -5.18 -15.27 -2.29
N ALA A 64 -5.32 -16.59 -2.16
CA ALA A 64 -5.71 -17.47 -3.27
C ALA A 64 -7.10 -17.15 -3.86
N TRP A 65 -7.98 -16.52 -3.09
CA TRP A 65 -9.31 -16.09 -3.55
C TRP A 65 -9.28 -14.76 -4.31
N TRP A 66 -8.13 -14.05 -4.32
CA TRP A 66 -8.00 -12.77 -4.99
C TRP A 66 -8.23 -12.88 -6.50
N ASN A 67 -9.10 -12.02 -7.03
CA ASN A 67 -9.42 -11.95 -8.44
C ASN A 67 -9.75 -10.50 -8.84
N GLU A 68 -10.08 -10.28 -10.11
CA GLU A 68 -10.37 -8.93 -10.63
C GLU A 68 -11.58 -8.26 -9.96
N ASP A 69 -12.59 -9.02 -9.53
CA ASP A 69 -13.75 -8.48 -8.83
C ASP A 69 -13.34 -7.95 -7.45
N LYS A 70 -12.47 -8.71 -6.75
CA LYS A 70 -11.92 -8.34 -5.45
C LYS A 70 -10.98 -7.14 -5.52
N GLU A 71 -10.20 -7.05 -6.59
CA GLU A 71 -9.41 -5.86 -6.86
C GLU A 71 -10.30 -4.62 -7.07
N ARG A 72 -11.39 -4.73 -7.83
CA ARG A 72 -12.34 -3.63 -8.01
C ARG A 72 -13.02 -3.22 -6.71
N GLU A 73 -13.38 -4.18 -5.85
CA GLU A 73 -13.95 -3.90 -4.53
C GLU A 73 -12.95 -3.20 -3.61
N CYS A 74 -11.70 -3.66 -3.57
CA CYS A 74 -10.63 -3.02 -2.80
C CYS A 74 -10.37 -1.59 -3.29
N VAL A 75 -10.29 -1.37 -4.60
CA VAL A 75 -10.13 -0.03 -5.19
C VAL A 75 -11.33 0.86 -4.87
N ARG A 76 -12.55 0.34 -4.90
CA ARG A 76 -13.73 1.13 -4.53
C ARG A 76 -13.66 1.57 -3.07
N MET A 77 -13.33 0.66 -2.15
CA MET A 77 -13.12 0.98 -0.73
C MET A 77 -12.04 2.05 -0.57
N ALA A 78 -10.90 1.89 -1.27
CA ALA A 78 -9.78 2.82 -1.22
C ALA A 78 -10.14 4.27 -1.62
N VAL A 79 -11.23 4.49 -2.35
CA VAL A 79 -11.64 5.82 -2.84
C VAL A 79 -12.88 6.34 -2.11
N GLU A 80 -13.82 5.48 -1.75
CA GLU A 80 -15.14 5.86 -1.23
C GLU A 80 -15.25 5.76 0.29
N ASP A 81 -14.41 4.97 0.96
CA ASP A 81 -14.48 4.78 2.41
C ASP A 81 -14.02 6.05 3.16
N GLU A 82 -14.55 6.28 4.36
CA GLU A 82 -14.18 7.43 5.20
C GLU A 82 -12.84 7.21 5.91
N HIS A 83 -12.52 5.96 6.29
CA HIS A 83 -11.35 5.62 7.08
C HIS A 83 -10.21 5.08 6.21
N PHE A 84 -10.53 4.18 5.27
CA PHE A 84 -9.59 3.49 4.39
C PHE A 84 -9.52 4.17 3.03
N ASN A 85 -9.06 5.42 3.01
CA ASN A 85 -9.08 6.25 1.82
C ASN A 85 -7.67 6.72 1.44
N ILE A 86 -7.28 6.43 0.19
CA ILE A 86 -5.95 6.73 -0.32
C ILE A 86 -5.75 8.21 -0.65
N GLU A 87 -6.76 9.07 -0.50
CA GLU A 87 -6.63 10.53 -0.61
C GLU A 87 -6.21 11.19 0.71
N PHE A 88 -6.19 10.45 1.82
CA PHE A 88 -5.79 10.97 3.12
C PHE A 88 -4.56 10.24 3.67
N ALA A 89 -3.66 11.02 4.28
CA ALA A 89 -2.55 10.49 5.05
C ALA A 89 -3.05 9.61 6.21
N VAL A 90 -2.19 8.74 6.70
CA VAL A 90 -2.43 7.99 7.93
C VAL A 90 -1.18 8.07 8.80
N GLU A 91 -1.36 8.37 10.08
CA GLU A 91 -0.24 8.41 11.00
C GLU A 91 -0.06 7.06 11.71
N LYS A 92 1.15 6.87 12.25
CA LYS A 92 1.47 5.72 13.11
C LYS A 92 0.44 5.54 14.23
N HIS A 93 0.03 6.63 14.88
CA HIS A 93 -0.89 6.58 16.01
C HIS A 93 -2.30 6.12 15.60
N ASP A 94 -2.79 6.55 14.44
CA ASP A 94 -4.10 6.13 13.90
C ASP A 94 -4.13 4.61 13.70
N ILE A 95 -3.07 4.04 13.14
CA ILE A 95 -2.93 2.59 12.92
C ILE A 95 -2.88 1.84 14.27
N GLN A 96 -2.07 2.31 15.22
CA GLN A 96 -1.99 1.66 16.54
C GLN A 96 -3.36 1.67 17.24
N GLU A 97 -4.08 2.78 17.14
CA GLU A 97 -5.40 2.92 17.72
C GLU A 97 -6.44 2.06 17.00
N HIS A 98 -6.46 2.05 15.67
CA HIS A 98 -7.43 1.27 14.88
C HIS A 98 -7.26 -0.24 15.13
N TYR A 99 -6.04 -0.76 14.97
CA TYR A 99 -5.77 -2.19 15.05
C TYR A 99 -5.53 -2.70 16.48
N LYS A 100 -5.47 -1.79 17.47
CA LYS A 100 -5.16 -2.09 18.88
C LYS A 100 -3.85 -2.88 19.05
N ASP A 101 -2.87 -2.59 18.18
CA ASP A 101 -1.57 -3.25 18.17
C ASP A 101 -0.45 -2.23 17.91
N ASN A 102 0.45 -2.10 18.89
CA ASN A 102 1.58 -1.18 18.84
C ASN A 102 2.59 -1.51 17.74
N MET A 103 2.65 -2.77 17.31
CA MET A 103 3.57 -3.25 16.27
C MET A 103 2.96 -3.18 14.88
N MET A 104 1.64 -2.99 14.75
CA MET A 104 0.96 -2.97 13.45
C MET A 104 1.56 -1.99 12.44
N PRO A 105 1.94 -0.75 12.79
CA PRO A 105 2.59 0.15 11.83
C PRO A 105 3.89 -0.44 11.24
N MET A 106 4.69 -1.11 12.08
CA MET A 106 5.91 -1.76 11.60
C MET A 106 5.60 -2.96 10.72
N THR A 107 4.59 -3.75 11.07
CA THR A 107 4.13 -4.89 10.27
C THR A 107 3.67 -4.44 8.88
N LEU A 108 2.84 -3.41 8.81
CA LEU A 108 2.34 -2.85 7.54
C LEU A 108 3.45 -2.27 6.67
N ARG A 109 4.46 -1.62 7.28
CA ARG A 109 5.67 -1.14 6.58
C ARG A 109 6.47 -2.27 5.98
N MET A 110 6.72 -3.33 6.74
CA MET A 110 7.42 -4.51 6.24
C MET A 110 6.62 -5.19 5.13
N ALA A 111 5.28 -5.24 5.23
CA ALA A 111 4.44 -5.77 4.17
C ALA A 111 4.57 -4.93 2.89
N ALA A 112 4.48 -3.59 2.98
CA ALA A 112 4.67 -2.70 1.84
C ALA A 112 6.08 -2.82 1.23
N GLU A 113 7.13 -2.98 2.03
CA GLU A 113 8.48 -3.21 1.53
C GLU A 113 8.56 -4.49 0.67
N ASN A 114 7.95 -5.59 1.12
CA ASN A 114 7.89 -6.84 0.36
C ASN A 114 7.10 -6.68 -0.96
N VAL A 115 6.07 -5.83 -0.99
CA VAL A 115 5.33 -5.52 -2.23
C VAL A 115 6.23 -4.86 -3.27
N TYR A 116 7.18 -4.02 -2.86
CA TYR A 116 8.14 -3.40 -3.78
C TYR A 116 9.41 -4.25 -4.00
N GLY A 117 9.41 -5.52 -3.59
CA GLY A 117 10.55 -6.42 -3.79
C GLY A 117 11.73 -6.20 -2.83
N GLY A 118 11.54 -5.39 -1.77
CA GLY A 118 12.53 -5.18 -0.71
C GLY A 118 12.60 -6.39 0.23
N GLY A 119 13.76 -7.05 0.29
CA GLY A 119 13.98 -8.21 1.15
C GLY A 119 13.99 -7.86 2.65
N TYR A 120 13.44 -8.79 3.44
CA TYR A 120 13.33 -8.79 4.89
C TYR A 120 14.48 -8.09 5.68
N GLY A 121 14.19 -6.93 6.27
CA GLY A 121 14.60 -6.66 7.65
C GLY A 121 15.77 -5.71 7.93
N MET A 122 16.04 -4.69 7.11
CA MET A 122 17.06 -3.67 7.44
C MET A 122 16.59 -2.25 7.07
N GLY A 123 15.51 -1.78 7.72
CA GLY A 123 14.95 -0.45 7.45
C GLY A 123 14.28 -0.36 6.08
N GLN A 124 13.46 0.67 5.88
CA GLN A 124 12.87 0.93 4.56
C GLN A 124 14.00 1.11 3.56
N ARG A 125 14.15 0.16 2.64
CA ARG A 125 15.01 0.38 1.50
C ARG A 125 14.43 1.55 0.70
N PRO A 126 15.29 2.49 0.24
CA PRO A 126 14.86 3.43 -0.77
C PRO A 126 14.27 2.64 -1.94
N MET A 127 13.29 3.24 -2.62
CA MET A 127 12.71 2.65 -3.82
C MET A 127 13.82 2.18 -4.76
N PRO A 128 13.64 1.05 -5.47
CA PRO A 128 14.62 0.60 -6.44
C PRO A 128 15.04 1.76 -7.35
N ASP A 129 16.34 1.87 -7.68
CA ASP A 129 16.85 2.97 -8.51
C ASP A 129 16.20 3.00 -9.92
N ASP A 130 15.62 1.88 -10.35
CA ASP A 130 14.84 1.70 -11.59
C ASP A 130 13.32 1.87 -11.38
N TYR A 131 12.88 2.32 -10.22
CA TYR A 131 11.47 2.64 -9.98
C TYR A 131 11.05 3.88 -10.76
N GLU A 132 10.36 3.67 -11.87
CA GLU A 132 9.62 4.72 -12.55
C GLU A 132 8.25 4.91 -11.86
N CYS A 133 8.05 6.04 -11.17
CA CYS A 133 6.75 6.48 -10.67
C CYS A 133 5.77 6.51 -11.86
N GLN A 134 4.81 5.58 -11.91
CA GLN A 134 3.78 5.56 -12.96
C GLN A 134 2.82 6.76 -12.92
N CYS A 135 3.06 7.67 -11.98
CA CYS A 135 2.47 8.99 -11.79
C CYS A 135 2.42 9.80 -13.11
N SER A 136 3.39 9.61 -14.01
CA SER A 136 3.53 10.41 -15.24
C SER A 136 2.88 9.80 -16.50
N GLY A 137 2.14 8.69 -16.39
CA GLY A 137 1.70 7.90 -17.55
C GLY A 137 0.35 8.26 -18.19
N ILE A 138 -0.41 9.23 -17.67
CA ILE A 138 -1.77 9.53 -18.18
C ILE A 138 -1.94 11.00 -18.59
N PHE A 139 -1.02 11.54 -19.39
CA PHE A 139 -1.33 12.66 -20.28
C PHE A 139 -0.57 12.51 -21.59
N GLY A 140 -1.15 11.74 -22.51
CA GLY A 140 -0.93 11.93 -23.93
C GLY A 140 -1.98 12.90 -24.46
N TYR A 141 -1.63 14.19 -24.54
CA TYR A 141 -2.07 15.17 -25.55
C TYR A 141 -1.05 16.31 -25.61
#